data_AF-A0A059XWE3-F1
#
_entry.id   AF-A0A059XWE3-F1
#
_cell.length_a   1.000
_cell.length_b   1.000
_cell.length_c   1.000
_cell.angle_alpha   90.00
_cell.angle_beta   90.00
_cell.angle_gamma   90.00
#
_symmetry.space_group_name_H-M   'P 1'
#
loop_
_entity.id
_entity.type
_entity.pdbx_description
1 polymer ?
#
loop_
_entity_poly.entity_id
_entity_poly.type
_entity_poly.pdbx_seq_one_letter_code
_entity_poly.pdbx_strand_id
1 'polypeptide(L)'
;MIKFNKLILKTLPFSSVLTPFALVSCIESDYTKNELKIPQGFKYIPKDYNSAEAKTSEILEWILNQQFKNNDVAKTNFLKSQEDTKKLLSEFKELSKTYKFEKSNENAEKLRSFYSQNWLFLLKNIDNFQWKYTNWWTFPSIGETRHSETFLEKISSQIIPDNYRFINNYWESLTVGDESPESPDDVFYLKKDKMIVRVFITRNKKSVKKLIFDKFILFPRARNERIAVKLISDSVHNAIIHGNQDGYDTFENDVIKNYSYPALGLLLTKENDEN
;
A
#
# COMPACT_ATOMS: atom_id res chain seq x y z
N MET A 1 56.56 0.86 44.69
CA MET A 1 58.00 1.09 44.49
C MET A 1 58.15 2.24 43.49
N ILE A 2 58.46 3.44 43.99
CA ILE A 2 58.62 4.67 43.20
C ILE A 2 60.11 4.83 42.92
N LYS A 3 60.50 5.09 41.66
CA LYS A 3 61.82 5.66 41.35
C LYS A 3 61.71 6.79 40.32
N PHE A 4 62.22 7.92 40.76
CA PHE A 4 62.40 9.20 40.10
C PHE A 4 63.59 9.20 39.12
N ASN A 5 63.47 10.07 38.12
CA ASN A 5 64.50 10.86 37.43
C ASN A 5 65.69 10.18 36.73
N LYS A 6 65.92 10.57 35.46
CA LYS A 6 66.96 11.59 35.17
C LYS A 6 66.82 12.23 33.79
N LEU A 7 66.87 13.55 33.85
CA LEU A 7 67.01 14.58 32.83
C LEU A 7 68.43 14.55 32.24
N ILE A 8 68.61 14.64 30.91
CA ILE A 8 69.81 15.27 30.31
C ILE A 8 69.38 16.16 29.13
N LEU A 9 69.75 17.41 29.30
CA LEU A 9 69.61 18.59 28.44
C LEU A 9 70.82 18.71 27.49
N LYS A 10 70.69 19.54 26.44
CA LYS A 10 71.69 20.21 25.55
C LYS A 10 71.54 19.76 24.08
N THR A 11 71.42 20.61 23.06
CA THR A 11 71.81 22.04 22.85
C THR A 11 71.07 22.63 21.64
N LEU A 12 70.74 23.92 21.71
CA LEU A 12 70.40 24.84 20.60
C LEU A 12 71.68 25.30 19.87
N PRO A 13 71.61 25.77 18.59
CA PRO A 13 71.37 27.20 18.36
C PRO A 13 70.49 27.57 17.14
N PHE A 14 69.72 28.63 17.35
CA PHE A 14 69.43 29.78 16.47
C PHE A 14 69.46 29.59 14.94
N SER A 15 68.34 29.94 14.30
CA SER A 15 68.28 31.02 13.29
C SER A 15 66.84 31.49 13.07
N SER A 16 66.71 32.81 13.08
CA SER A 16 65.57 33.70 12.79
C SER A 16 64.66 33.31 11.62
N VAL A 17 63.40 33.79 11.64
CA VAL A 17 62.84 34.67 10.58
C VAL A 17 61.33 34.99 10.82
N LEU A 18 61.06 36.28 11.01
CA LEU A 18 59.90 37.10 10.60
C LEU A 18 58.47 36.73 11.06
N THR A 19 58.01 37.48 12.07
CA THR A 19 56.60 37.82 12.31
C THR A 19 56.07 38.82 11.27
N PRO A 20 54.94 38.57 10.59
CA PRO A 20 54.23 39.62 9.90
C PRO A 20 53.32 40.37 10.88
N PHE A 21 53.42 41.68 10.82
CA PHE A 21 52.53 42.66 11.42
C PHE A 21 51.08 42.39 11.00
N ALA A 22 50.17 42.30 11.98
CA ALA A 22 48.74 42.38 11.72
C ALA A 22 48.38 43.83 11.39
N LEU A 23 48.21 44.14 10.10
CA LEU A 23 47.53 45.36 9.67
C LEU A 23 46.03 45.12 9.85
N VAL A 24 45.44 45.79 10.83
CA VAL A 24 43.99 45.87 10.99
C VAL A 24 43.48 46.87 9.94
N SER A 25 42.88 46.39 8.86
CA SER A 25 42.00 47.21 8.04
C SER A 25 40.56 47.00 8.52
N CYS A 26 40.00 48.01 9.19
CA CYS A 26 38.56 48.12 9.32
C CYS A 26 37.99 48.35 7.91
N ILE A 27 37.51 47.29 7.26
CA ILE A 27 36.62 47.43 6.12
C ILE A 27 35.24 47.69 6.72
N GLU A 28 34.76 48.91 6.50
CA GLU A 28 33.37 49.30 6.71
C GLU A 28 32.54 48.58 5.65
N SER A 29 31.97 47.42 6.01
CA SER A 29 31.10 46.68 5.11
C SER A 29 29.71 47.31 5.12
N ASP A 30 29.45 48.04 4.06
CA ASP A 30 28.17 48.61 3.67
C ASP A 30 27.06 47.53 3.75
N TYR A 31 26.07 47.73 4.63
CA TYR A 31 24.90 46.85 4.76
C TYR A 31 23.96 47.03 3.56
N THR A 32 24.39 46.56 2.40
CA THR A 32 23.52 46.43 1.22
C THR A 32 22.97 45.01 1.16
N LYS A 33 21.68 44.88 1.50
CA LYS A 33 20.77 43.76 1.20
C LYS A 33 21.44 42.40 0.97
N ASN A 34 21.59 41.64 2.05
CA ASN A 34 21.56 40.18 1.93
C ASN A 34 20.15 39.76 1.50
N GLU A 35 19.85 39.85 0.20
CA GLU A 35 18.83 39.00 -0.39
C GLU A 35 19.34 37.57 -0.21
N LEU A 36 18.80 36.89 0.80
CA LEU A 36 18.99 35.46 1.01
C LEU A 36 18.63 34.76 -0.30
N LYS A 37 19.64 34.43 -1.10
CA LYS A 37 19.44 33.59 -2.28
C LYS A 37 19.00 32.23 -1.77
N ILE A 38 17.75 31.88 -2.04
CA ILE A 38 17.24 30.52 -1.81
C ILE A 38 18.19 29.58 -2.54
N PRO A 39 18.83 28.60 -1.85
CA PRO A 39 19.76 27.70 -2.50
C PRO A 39 19.03 26.96 -3.62
N GLN A 40 19.47 27.22 -4.86
CA GLN A 40 18.92 26.55 -6.04
C GLN A 40 19.33 25.07 -5.98
N GLY A 41 18.36 24.19 -6.18
CA GLY A 41 18.55 22.73 -6.09
C GLY A 41 17.74 22.05 -4.98
N PHE A 42 17.18 22.80 -4.03
CA PHE A 42 16.24 22.25 -3.05
C PHE A 42 14.80 22.47 -3.52
N LYS A 43 14.08 21.38 -3.78
CA LYS A 43 12.64 21.43 -4.06
C LYS A 43 11.94 21.88 -2.77
N TYR A 44 11.45 23.13 -2.74
CA TYR A 44 10.58 23.59 -1.67
C TYR A 44 9.36 22.66 -1.62
N ILE A 45 9.22 21.92 -0.52
CA ILE A 45 8.04 21.10 -0.26
C ILE A 45 7.14 21.97 0.62
N PRO A 46 6.03 22.52 0.08
CA PRO A 46 5.14 23.38 0.86
C PRO A 46 4.61 22.63 2.09
N LYS A 47 4.27 23.39 3.13
CA LYS A 47 3.72 22.88 4.40
C LYS A 47 2.43 22.07 4.22
N ASP A 48 1.74 22.24 3.10
CA ASP A 48 0.53 21.53 2.68
C ASP A 48 0.81 20.29 1.82
N TYR A 49 2.07 19.90 1.59
CA TYR A 49 2.41 18.66 0.90
C TYR A 49 2.15 17.48 1.84
N ASN A 50 0.92 16.97 1.82
CA ASN A 50 0.62 15.69 2.44
C ASN A 50 1.21 14.58 1.56
N SER A 51 2.34 14.02 1.98
CA SER A 51 3.02 12.95 1.26
C SER A 51 2.12 11.73 1.00
N ALA A 52 1.12 11.46 1.86
CA ALA A 52 0.20 10.34 1.69
C ALA A 52 -0.82 10.59 0.57
N GLU A 53 -1.30 11.83 0.44
CA GLU A 53 -2.22 12.23 -0.63
C GLU A 53 -1.52 12.25 -1.99
N ALA A 54 -0.32 12.82 -2.05
CA ALA A 54 0.50 12.81 -3.26
C ALA A 54 0.79 11.37 -3.72
N LYS A 55 1.22 10.51 -2.79
CA LYS A 55 1.46 9.08 -3.06
C LYS A 55 0.21 8.35 -3.54
N THR A 56 -0.93 8.62 -2.91
CA THR A 56 -2.21 8.04 -3.33
C THR A 56 -2.56 8.48 -4.75
N SER A 57 -2.37 9.76 -5.07
CA SER A 57 -2.64 10.30 -6.41
C SER A 57 -1.74 9.65 -7.47
N GLU A 58 -0.46 9.44 -7.16
CA GLU A 58 0.48 8.72 -8.03
C GLU A 58 0.05 7.28 -8.28
N ILE A 59 -0.39 6.56 -7.24
CA ILE A 59 -0.93 5.19 -7.36
C ILE A 59 -2.15 5.16 -8.28
N LEU A 60 -3.12 6.05 -8.08
CA LEU A 60 -4.35 6.08 -8.87
C LEU A 60 -4.08 6.43 -10.33
N GLU A 61 -3.19 7.40 -10.59
CA GLU A 61 -2.80 7.77 -11.94
C GLU A 61 -2.05 6.63 -12.64
N TRP A 62 -1.20 5.90 -11.91
CA TRP A 62 -0.54 4.71 -12.45
C TRP A 62 -1.56 3.65 -12.88
N ILE A 63 -2.58 3.37 -12.07
CA ILE A 63 -3.64 2.40 -12.38
C ILE A 63 -4.44 2.86 -13.62
N LEU A 64 -4.81 4.13 -13.69
CA LEU A 64 -5.47 4.71 -14.87
C LEU A 64 -4.65 4.47 -16.13
N ASN A 65 -3.34 4.73 -16.07
CA ASN A 65 -2.46 4.56 -17.22
C ASN A 65 -2.26 3.09 -17.59
N GLN A 66 -2.28 2.16 -16.62
CA GLN A 66 -2.27 0.74 -16.94
C GLN A 66 -3.57 0.26 -17.61
N GLN A 67 -4.72 0.75 -17.16
CA GLN A 67 -6.02 0.34 -17.70
C GLN A 67 -6.25 0.90 -19.11
N PHE A 68 -6.01 2.19 -19.30
CA PHE A 68 -6.37 2.89 -20.54
C PHE A 68 -5.22 2.99 -21.53
N LYS A 69 -3.96 2.89 -21.07
CA LYS A 69 -2.76 3.12 -21.88
C LYS A 69 -2.88 4.42 -22.68
N ASN A 70 -3.02 4.33 -24.00
CA ASN A 70 -3.10 5.48 -24.90
C ASN A 70 -4.55 5.78 -25.34
N ASN A 71 -5.56 5.17 -24.72
CA ASN A 71 -6.97 5.39 -25.07
C ASN A 71 -7.57 6.53 -24.24
N ASP A 72 -7.22 7.77 -24.60
CA ASP A 72 -7.64 8.98 -23.90
C ASP A 72 -9.16 9.21 -23.92
N VAL A 73 -9.83 8.77 -24.99
CA VAL A 73 -11.29 8.87 -25.11
C VAL A 73 -11.96 7.98 -24.05
N ALA A 74 -11.54 6.73 -23.93
CA ALA A 74 -12.06 5.82 -22.91
C ALA A 74 -11.69 6.29 -21.49
N LYS A 75 -10.46 6.79 -21.28
CA LYS A 75 -10.04 7.39 -20.00
C LYS A 75 -10.94 8.55 -19.62
N THR A 76 -11.19 9.47 -20.54
CA THR A 76 -12.04 10.65 -20.31
C THR A 76 -13.48 10.26 -19.99
N ASN A 77 -14.06 9.33 -20.76
CA ASN A 77 -15.42 8.85 -20.51
C ASN A 77 -15.54 8.15 -19.16
N PHE A 78 -14.53 7.36 -18.78
CA PHE A 78 -14.46 6.75 -17.46
C PHE A 78 -14.37 7.81 -16.37
N LEU A 79 -13.44 8.77 -16.45
CA LEU A 79 -13.30 9.81 -15.44
C LEU A 79 -14.61 10.57 -15.20
N LYS A 80 -15.32 10.94 -16.28
CA LYS A 80 -16.64 11.58 -16.19
C LYS A 80 -17.67 10.70 -15.48
N SER A 81 -17.66 9.39 -15.70
CA SER A 81 -18.58 8.47 -14.99
C SER A 81 -18.29 8.37 -13.49
N GLN A 82 -17.11 8.79 -13.05
CA GLN A 82 -16.68 8.74 -11.64
C GLN A 82 -16.89 10.07 -10.90
N GLU A 83 -17.34 11.14 -11.57
CA GLU A 83 -17.46 12.49 -10.99
C GLU A 83 -18.64 12.66 -10.03
N ASP A 84 -19.78 12.02 -10.32
CA ASP A 84 -20.99 12.14 -9.49
C ASP A 84 -20.92 11.20 -8.26
N THR A 85 -20.09 11.59 -7.30
CA THR A 85 -19.84 10.82 -6.07
C THR A 85 -21.10 10.60 -5.24
N LYS A 86 -22.05 11.55 -5.25
CA LYS A 86 -23.32 11.44 -4.51
C LYS A 86 -24.20 10.36 -5.10
N LYS A 87 -24.36 10.35 -6.42
CA LYS A 87 -25.11 9.29 -7.12
C LYS A 87 -24.47 7.93 -6.89
N LEU A 88 -23.16 7.81 -7.09
CA LEU A 88 -22.43 6.56 -6.91
C LEU A 88 -22.53 6.04 -5.47
N LEU A 89 -22.43 6.91 -4.47
CA LEU A 89 -22.61 6.52 -3.07
C LEU A 89 -24.05 6.07 -2.79
N SER A 90 -25.06 6.71 -3.41
CA SER A 90 -26.46 6.30 -3.26
C SER A 90 -26.72 4.93 -3.87
N GLU A 91 -26.23 4.68 -5.08
CA GLU A 91 -26.30 3.36 -5.73
C GLU A 91 -25.63 2.29 -4.88
N PHE A 92 -24.46 2.62 -4.32
CA PHE A 92 -23.72 1.71 -3.46
C PHE A 92 -24.44 1.41 -2.13
N LYS A 93 -25.14 2.40 -1.55
CA LYS A 93 -25.97 2.23 -0.35
C LYS A 93 -27.09 1.22 -0.59
N GLU A 94 -27.79 1.33 -1.72
CA GLU A 94 -28.85 0.38 -2.07
C GLU A 94 -28.29 -1.03 -2.26
N LEU A 95 -27.19 -1.20 -2.99
CA LEU A 95 -26.54 -2.50 -3.15
C LEU A 95 -26.10 -3.11 -1.81
N SER A 96 -25.52 -2.27 -0.93
CA SER A 96 -25.12 -2.69 0.42
C SER A 96 -26.33 -3.13 1.25
N LYS A 97 -27.45 -2.41 1.16
CA LYS A 97 -28.70 -2.74 1.86
C LYS A 97 -29.29 -4.04 1.36
N THR A 98 -29.36 -4.24 0.05
CA THR A 98 -29.85 -5.49 -0.56
C THR A 98 -29.01 -6.68 -0.12
N TYR A 99 -27.67 -6.57 -0.13
CA TYR A 99 -26.79 -7.65 0.35
C TYR A 99 -26.95 -7.93 1.85
N LYS A 100 -27.13 -6.89 2.67
CA LYS A 100 -27.36 -7.07 4.11
C LYS A 100 -28.69 -7.77 4.41
N PHE A 101 -29.73 -7.45 3.64
CA PHE A 101 -31.04 -8.11 3.72
C PHE A 101 -30.95 -9.57 3.28
N GLU A 102 -30.28 -9.83 2.16
CA GLU A 102 -30.10 -11.17 1.62
C GLU A 102 -28.66 -11.39 1.16
N LYS A 103 -27.90 -12.15 1.98
CA LYS A 103 -26.48 -12.47 1.76
C LYS A 103 -26.29 -13.56 0.69
N SER A 104 -26.81 -13.34 -0.51
CA SER A 104 -26.70 -14.26 -1.64
C SER A 104 -25.44 -14.00 -2.48
N ASN A 105 -25.00 -15.03 -3.21
CA ASN A 105 -23.91 -14.88 -4.18
C ASN A 105 -24.26 -13.87 -5.27
N GLU A 106 -25.52 -13.83 -5.73
CA GLU A 106 -25.99 -12.87 -6.72
C GLU A 106 -25.81 -11.43 -6.22
N ASN A 107 -26.21 -11.14 -4.98
CA ASN A 107 -26.06 -9.79 -4.41
C ASN A 107 -24.58 -9.43 -4.17
N ALA A 108 -23.75 -10.41 -3.80
CA ALA A 108 -22.30 -10.21 -3.73
C ALA A 108 -21.68 -9.89 -5.11
N GLU A 109 -22.13 -10.55 -6.19
CA GLU A 109 -21.68 -10.26 -7.55
C GLU A 109 -22.12 -8.87 -8.03
N LYS A 110 -23.33 -8.41 -7.66
CA LYS A 110 -23.75 -7.04 -7.94
C LYS A 110 -22.82 -6.01 -7.29
N LEU A 111 -22.41 -6.25 -6.04
CA LEU A 111 -21.39 -5.42 -5.37
C LEU A 111 -20.04 -5.47 -6.09
N ARG A 112 -19.53 -6.66 -6.44
CA ARG A 112 -18.25 -6.82 -7.15
C ARG A 112 -18.24 -6.16 -8.54
N SER A 113 -19.36 -6.25 -9.26
CA SER A 113 -19.57 -5.57 -10.54
C SER A 113 -19.52 -4.06 -10.36
N PHE A 114 -20.23 -3.52 -9.36
CA PHE A 114 -20.14 -2.10 -9.01
C PHE A 114 -18.71 -1.69 -8.68
N TYR A 115 -17.98 -2.50 -7.91
CA TYR A 115 -16.59 -2.17 -7.56
C TYR A 115 -15.73 -1.99 -8.80
N SER A 116 -15.82 -2.94 -9.72
CA SER A 116 -14.99 -2.96 -10.93
C SER A 116 -15.35 -1.83 -11.90
N GLN A 117 -16.63 -1.48 -11.99
CA GLN A 117 -17.12 -0.37 -12.81
C GLN A 117 -16.78 1.01 -12.23
N ASN A 118 -16.75 1.12 -10.90
CA ASN A 118 -16.61 2.38 -10.18
C ASN A 118 -15.36 2.40 -9.28
N TRP A 119 -14.29 1.77 -9.75
CA TRP A 119 -13.12 1.52 -8.91
C TRP A 119 -12.44 2.81 -8.46
N LEU A 120 -12.40 3.84 -9.31
CA LEU A 120 -11.73 5.10 -8.96
C LEU A 120 -12.51 5.83 -7.87
N PHE A 121 -13.85 5.83 -7.98
CA PHE A 121 -14.72 6.30 -6.90
C PHE A 121 -14.45 5.53 -5.60
N LEU A 122 -14.41 4.19 -5.64
CA LEU A 122 -14.15 3.40 -4.45
C LEU A 122 -12.81 3.73 -3.79
N LEU A 123 -11.72 3.74 -4.57
CA LEU A 123 -10.39 3.95 -4.02
C LEU A 123 -10.20 5.37 -3.48
N LYS A 124 -10.87 6.38 -4.06
CA LYS A 124 -10.85 7.77 -3.58
C LYS A 124 -11.71 8.01 -2.34
N ASN A 125 -12.69 7.14 -2.07
CA ASN A 125 -13.69 7.32 -1.03
C ASN A 125 -13.78 6.10 -0.10
N ILE A 126 -12.68 5.35 0.05
CA ILE A 126 -12.63 4.09 0.80
C ILE A 126 -13.07 4.28 2.26
N ASP A 127 -12.87 5.47 2.83
CA ASP A 127 -13.35 5.91 4.14
C ASP A 127 -14.87 5.98 4.27
N ASN A 128 -15.66 5.92 3.20
CA ASN A 128 -17.12 5.84 3.30
C ASN A 128 -17.63 4.41 3.47
N PHE A 129 -16.73 3.43 3.40
CA PHE A 129 -17.06 2.03 3.47
C PHE A 129 -16.52 1.39 4.75
N GLN A 130 -17.03 0.20 5.03
CA GLN A 130 -16.48 -0.73 6.00
C GLN A 130 -16.29 -2.07 5.31
N TRP A 131 -15.21 -2.74 5.64
CA TRP A 131 -15.02 -4.13 5.25
C TRP A 131 -15.84 -5.03 6.18
N LYS A 132 -16.56 -5.99 5.60
CA LYS A 132 -17.38 -6.98 6.30
C LYS A 132 -16.89 -8.37 5.98
N TYR A 133 -16.60 -9.14 7.03
CA TYR A 133 -16.16 -10.53 6.93
C TYR A 133 -17.11 -11.39 6.09
N THR A 134 -16.53 -12.21 5.21
CA THR A 134 -17.24 -13.29 4.52
C THR A 134 -16.73 -14.66 4.95
N ASN A 135 -15.42 -14.87 4.87
CA ASN A 135 -14.79 -16.16 5.14
C ASN A 135 -13.30 -15.96 5.42
N TRP A 136 -12.68 -16.93 6.10
CA TRP A 136 -11.23 -16.98 6.19
C TRP A 136 -10.59 -17.22 4.83
N TRP A 137 -9.41 -16.63 4.59
CA TRP A 137 -8.71 -16.81 3.33
C TRP A 137 -7.90 -18.11 3.36
N THR A 138 -8.25 -19.01 2.46
CA THR A 138 -7.51 -20.24 2.16
C THR A 138 -7.27 -20.33 0.65
N PHE A 139 -6.27 -21.12 0.27
CA PHE A 139 -6.04 -21.55 -1.10
C PHE A 139 -6.89 -22.78 -1.42
N PRO A 140 -7.46 -22.88 -2.64
CA PRO A 140 -8.08 -24.12 -3.09
C PRO A 140 -7.02 -25.23 -3.20
N SER A 141 -7.41 -26.49 -3.08
CA SER A 141 -6.51 -27.62 -3.35
C SER A 141 -6.26 -27.76 -4.85
N ILE A 142 -5.02 -28.08 -5.23
CA ILE A 142 -4.61 -28.31 -6.63
C ILE A 142 -3.95 -29.69 -6.73
N GLY A 143 -4.64 -30.64 -7.37
CA GLY A 143 -4.21 -32.04 -7.39
C GLY A 143 -4.13 -32.60 -5.97
N GLU A 144 -2.95 -33.05 -5.57
CA GLU A 144 -2.70 -33.56 -4.22
C GLU A 144 -2.25 -32.47 -3.23
N THR A 145 -1.87 -31.29 -3.73
CA THR A 145 -1.38 -30.16 -2.91
C THR A 145 -2.54 -29.41 -2.27
N ARG A 146 -2.40 -29.14 -0.97
CA ARG A 146 -3.45 -28.57 -0.14
C ARG A 146 -2.88 -28.02 1.16
N HIS A 147 -3.71 -27.27 1.86
CA HIS A 147 -3.41 -26.86 3.22
C HIS A 147 -3.31 -28.05 4.19
N SER A 148 -2.50 -27.89 5.23
CA SER A 148 -2.40 -28.89 6.29
C SER A 148 -3.70 -28.99 7.09
N GLU A 149 -4.04 -30.19 7.56
CA GLU A 149 -5.22 -30.38 8.43
C GLU A 149 -5.12 -29.54 9.71
N THR A 150 -3.91 -29.43 10.29
CA THR A 150 -3.67 -28.57 11.45
C THR A 150 -3.98 -27.10 11.17
N PHE A 151 -3.67 -26.59 9.97
CA PHE A 151 -4.05 -25.24 9.59
C PHE A 151 -5.56 -25.11 9.43
N LEU A 152 -6.21 -26.06 8.75
CA LEU A 152 -7.66 -26.04 8.51
C LEU A 152 -8.46 -26.10 9.83
N GLU A 153 -8.04 -26.95 10.77
CA GLU A 153 -8.62 -27.01 12.11
C GLU A 153 -8.47 -25.67 12.84
N LYS A 154 -7.25 -25.11 12.87
CA LYS A 154 -6.99 -23.85 13.57
C LYS A 154 -7.70 -22.66 12.96
N ILE A 155 -7.81 -22.58 11.63
CA ILE A 155 -8.49 -21.46 10.98
C ILE A 155 -10.00 -21.54 11.20
N SER A 156 -10.56 -22.75 11.23
CA SER A 156 -11.99 -22.97 11.53
C SER A 156 -12.37 -22.53 12.94
N SER A 157 -11.44 -22.61 13.90
CA SER A 157 -11.65 -22.20 15.29
C SER A 157 -11.36 -20.73 15.57
N GLN A 158 -11.01 -19.93 14.56
CA GLN A 158 -10.75 -18.50 14.77
C GLN A 158 -12.05 -17.73 14.97
N ILE A 159 -12.05 -16.83 15.97
CA ILE A 159 -13.16 -15.88 16.17
C ILE A 159 -13.28 -14.97 14.95
N ILE A 160 -14.49 -14.90 14.39
CA ILE A 160 -14.85 -14.03 13.28
C ILE A 160 -14.47 -12.58 13.63
N PRO A 161 -13.73 -11.88 12.77
CA PRO A 161 -13.36 -10.49 13.02
C PRO A 161 -14.57 -9.55 12.89
N ASP A 162 -14.54 -8.48 13.67
CA ASP A 162 -15.48 -7.37 13.54
C ASP A 162 -15.34 -6.65 12.20
N ASN A 163 -16.31 -5.77 11.90
CA ASN A 163 -16.22 -4.91 10.73
C ASN A 163 -15.00 -4.01 10.84
N TYR A 164 -14.28 -3.84 9.73
CA TYR A 164 -13.11 -2.95 9.69
C TYR A 164 -13.49 -1.63 9.04
N ARG A 165 -13.27 -0.52 9.76
CA ARG A 165 -13.54 0.84 9.29
C ARG A 165 -12.25 1.51 8.84
N PHE A 166 -12.26 2.11 7.67
CA PHE A 166 -11.14 2.91 7.18
C PHE A 166 -11.19 4.32 7.78
N ILE A 167 -10.02 4.81 8.19
CA ILE A 167 -9.85 6.12 8.86
C ILE A 167 -9.68 7.25 7.84
N ASN A 168 -9.07 6.96 6.68
CA ASN A 168 -8.77 7.94 5.64
C ASN A 168 -8.78 7.27 4.25
N ASN A 169 -8.66 8.09 3.20
CA ASN A 169 -8.65 7.67 1.80
C ASN A 169 -7.27 7.35 1.21
N TYR A 170 -6.23 7.35 2.03
CA TYR A 170 -4.88 7.22 1.53
C TYR A 170 -4.43 5.77 1.41
N TRP A 171 -3.75 5.47 0.31
CA TRP A 171 -3.17 4.18 -0.02
C TRP A 171 -1.67 4.20 0.22
N GLU A 172 -1.15 3.12 0.78
CA GLU A 172 0.25 3.07 1.19
C GLU A 172 1.17 2.59 0.09
N SER A 173 0.74 1.64 -0.74
CA SER A 173 1.57 1.13 -1.84
C SER A 173 0.74 0.37 -2.85
N LEU A 174 1.27 0.30 -4.06
CA LEU A 174 0.85 -0.59 -5.12
C LEU A 174 2.03 -1.46 -5.51
N THR A 175 1.86 -2.78 -5.50
CA THR A 175 2.90 -3.75 -5.84
C THR A 175 2.39 -4.67 -6.94
N VAL A 176 3.24 -4.97 -7.93
CA VAL A 176 2.95 -5.99 -8.95
C VAL A 176 3.11 -7.36 -8.32
N GLY A 177 2.15 -8.25 -8.54
CA GLY A 177 2.24 -9.61 -8.08
C GLY A 177 3.27 -10.42 -8.87
N ASP A 178 4.00 -11.28 -8.18
CA ASP A 178 4.89 -12.30 -8.72
C ASP A 178 4.16 -13.29 -9.61
N GLU A 179 2.89 -13.55 -9.34
CA GLU A 179 2.07 -14.35 -10.23
C GLU A 179 1.73 -13.64 -11.54
N SER A 180 1.94 -12.32 -11.63
CA SER A 180 1.47 -11.54 -12.77
C SER A 180 2.05 -12.00 -14.10
N PRO A 181 3.36 -12.26 -14.28
CA PRO A 181 3.92 -12.68 -15.56
C PRO A 181 3.23 -13.92 -16.13
N GLU A 182 2.88 -14.87 -15.27
CA GLU A 182 2.29 -16.18 -15.63
C GLU A 182 0.77 -16.23 -15.47
N SER A 183 0.15 -15.16 -14.97
CA SER A 183 -1.29 -15.01 -14.90
C SER A 183 -1.89 -14.60 -16.24
N PRO A 184 -3.17 -14.94 -16.51
CA PRO A 184 -3.88 -14.47 -17.70
C PRO A 184 -4.04 -12.94 -17.71
N ASP A 185 -4.05 -12.31 -16.53
CA ASP A 185 -4.21 -10.86 -16.34
C ASP A 185 -3.02 -10.28 -15.57
N ASP A 186 -2.86 -8.95 -15.64
CA ASP A 186 -1.87 -8.26 -14.80
C ASP A 186 -2.39 -8.20 -13.36
N VAL A 187 -1.59 -8.63 -12.38
CA VAL A 187 -2.01 -8.77 -10.97
C VAL A 187 -1.32 -7.73 -10.11
N PHE A 188 -2.11 -7.03 -9.28
CA PHE A 188 -1.62 -5.99 -8.40
C PHE A 188 -2.19 -6.11 -6.99
N TYR A 189 -1.42 -5.61 -6.04
CA TYR A 189 -1.76 -5.57 -4.64
C TYR A 189 -1.69 -4.13 -4.13
N LEU A 190 -2.84 -3.61 -3.74
CA LEU A 190 -2.99 -2.33 -3.05
C LEU A 190 -2.93 -2.55 -1.54
N LYS A 191 -2.07 -1.80 -0.85
CA LYS A 191 -1.91 -1.89 0.61
C LYS A 191 -2.55 -0.69 1.30
N LYS A 192 -3.29 -0.96 2.37
CA LYS A 192 -3.84 0.04 3.29
C LYS A 192 -3.97 -0.55 4.69
N ASP A 193 -3.27 0.03 5.66
CA ASP A 193 -3.28 -0.41 7.05
C ASP A 193 -2.97 -1.93 7.14
N LYS A 194 -3.84 -2.71 7.80
CA LYS A 194 -3.80 -4.18 7.86
C LYS A 194 -4.52 -4.89 6.71
N MET A 195 -4.90 -4.17 5.66
CA MET A 195 -5.63 -4.69 4.51
C MET A 195 -4.77 -4.71 3.26
N ILE A 196 -4.95 -5.76 2.46
CA ILE A 196 -4.45 -5.88 1.10
C ILE A 196 -5.64 -6.08 0.17
N VAL A 197 -5.70 -5.31 -0.90
CA VAL A 197 -6.67 -5.48 -1.97
C VAL A 197 -5.96 -6.02 -3.19
N ARG A 198 -6.33 -7.24 -3.59
CA ARG A 198 -5.83 -7.84 -4.83
C ARG A 198 -6.74 -7.44 -5.97
N VAL A 199 -6.16 -6.90 -7.03
CA VAL A 199 -6.86 -6.46 -8.23
C VAL A 199 -6.19 -7.03 -9.47
N PHE A 200 -6.98 -7.23 -10.53
CA PHE A 200 -6.51 -7.60 -11.85
C PHE A 200 -6.75 -6.48 -12.84
N ILE A 201 -5.86 -6.32 -13.81
CA ILE A 201 -6.11 -5.54 -15.02
C ILE A 201 -6.00 -6.49 -16.21
N THR A 202 -7.08 -6.60 -16.98
CA THR A 202 -7.13 -7.60 -18.04
C THR A 202 -6.09 -7.35 -19.14
N ARG A 203 -5.47 -8.41 -19.65
CA ARG A 203 -4.45 -8.30 -20.74
C ARG A 203 -5.04 -8.17 -22.15
N ASN A 204 -6.36 -8.04 -22.27
CA ASN A 204 -7.05 -8.06 -23.55
C ASN A 204 -6.47 -7.02 -24.53
N LYS A 205 -5.97 -7.49 -25.68
CA LYS A 205 -5.38 -6.64 -26.73
C LYS A 205 -6.43 -5.93 -27.61
N LYS A 206 -7.68 -6.41 -27.61
CA LYS A 206 -8.74 -5.97 -28.55
C LYS A 206 -9.76 -5.02 -27.93
N SER A 207 -9.73 -4.80 -26.61
CA SER A 207 -10.64 -3.88 -25.93
C SER A 207 -9.91 -3.08 -24.86
N VAL A 208 -10.56 -2.04 -24.34
CA VAL A 208 -10.10 -1.36 -23.14
C VAL A 208 -9.92 -2.39 -22.03
N LYS A 209 -8.77 -2.37 -21.36
CA LYS A 209 -8.50 -3.26 -20.23
C LYS A 209 -9.49 -2.93 -19.11
N LYS A 210 -9.86 -3.93 -18.33
CA LYS A 210 -10.79 -3.74 -17.21
C LYS A 210 -10.06 -3.99 -15.91
N LEU A 211 -10.24 -3.11 -14.94
CA LEU A 211 -9.85 -3.37 -13.56
C LEU A 211 -10.92 -4.23 -12.89
N ILE A 212 -10.50 -5.29 -12.22
CA ILE A 212 -11.37 -6.22 -11.49
C ILE A 212 -10.84 -6.34 -10.07
N PHE A 213 -11.71 -6.17 -9.08
CA PHE A 213 -11.36 -6.49 -7.69
C PHE A 213 -11.49 -7.99 -7.48
N ASP A 214 -10.39 -8.66 -7.15
CA ASP A 214 -10.38 -10.08 -6.82
C ASP A 214 -10.76 -10.28 -5.33
N LYS A 215 -9.98 -9.68 -4.42
CA LYS A 215 -10.15 -9.91 -2.97
C LYS A 215 -9.83 -8.68 -2.15
N PHE A 216 -10.60 -8.51 -1.07
CA PHE A 216 -10.27 -7.62 0.04
C PHE A 216 -9.85 -8.46 1.24
N ILE A 217 -8.56 -8.47 1.53
CA ILE A 217 -7.90 -9.37 2.47
C ILE A 217 -7.52 -8.54 3.71
N LEU A 218 -8.14 -8.82 4.84
CA LEU A 218 -7.82 -8.18 6.11
C LEU A 218 -6.99 -9.12 6.97
N PHE A 219 -5.95 -8.60 7.64
CA PHE A 219 -5.20 -9.31 8.67
C PHE A 219 -5.60 -8.75 10.05
N PRO A 220 -6.77 -9.15 10.59
CA PRO A 220 -7.39 -8.47 11.74
C PRO A 220 -6.51 -8.47 12.99
N ARG A 221 -5.68 -9.51 13.14
CA ARG A 221 -4.83 -9.74 14.32
C ARG A 221 -3.34 -9.56 14.02
N ALA A 222 -2.97 -8.98 12.88
CA ALA A 222 -1.58 -8.62 12.65
C ALA A 222 -1.11 -7.63 13.74
N ARG A 223 0.08 -7.86 14.28
CA ARG A 223 0.65 -7.05 15.36
C ARG A 223 0.93 -5.61 14.93
N ASN A 224 1.18 -5.40 13.65
CA ASN A 224 1.40 -4.10 13.03
C ASN A 224 0.87 -4.10 11.59
N GLU A 225 0.91 -2.94 10.94
CA GLU A 225 0.42 -2.72 9.57
C GLU A 225 1.46 -3.09 8.51
N ARG A 226 2.67 -3.54 8.87
CA ARG A 226 3.77 -3.82 7.93
C ARG A 226 3.65 -5.21 7.31
N ILE A 227 2.54 -5.47 6.64
CA ILE A 227 2.32 -6.73 5.92
C ILE A 227 3.18 -6.76 4.66
N ALA A 228 4.05 -7.76 4.54
CA ALA A 228 4.90 -7.95 3.37
C ALA A 228 4.10 -8.54 2.20
N VAL A 229 3.66 -7.66 1.30
CA VAL A 229 2.92 -8.04 0.07
C VAL A 229 3.69 -9.05 -0.77
N LYS A 230 5.01 -8.90 -0.87
CA LYS A 230 5.90 -9.80 -1.60
C LYS A 230 5.79 -11.24 -1.13
N LEU A 231 5.85 -11.48 0.18
CA LEU A 231 5.69 -12.82 0.75
C LEU A 231 4.33 -13.45 0.40
N ILE A 232 3.27 -12.64 0.42
CA ILE A 232 1.92 -13.10 0.08
C ILE A 232 1.84 -13.47 -1.40
N SER A 233 2.38 -12.61 -2.26
CA SER A 233 2.39 -12.82 -3.70
C SER A 233 3.24 -14.03 -4.10
N ASP A 234 4.42 -14.21 -3.51
CA ASP A 234 5.27 -15.39 -3.71
C ASP A 234 4.56 -16.68 -3.26
N SER A 235 3.84 -16.63 -2.13
CA SER A 235 3.03 -17.78 -1.66
C SER A 235 1.92 -18.14 -2.65
N VAL A 236 1.20 -17.13 -3.15
CA VAL A 236 0.13 -17.31 -4.15
C VAL A 236 0.70 -17.83 -5.46
N HIS A 237 1.81 -17.28 -5.94
CA HIS A 237 2.46 -17.72 -7.17
C HIS A 237 2.84 -19.21 -7.10
N ASN A 238 3.55 -19.62 -6.05
CA ASN A 238 3.94 -21.02 -5.90
C ASN A 238 2.74 -21.96 -5.69
N ALA A 239 1.79 -21.59 -4.82
CA ALA A 239 0.65 -22.45 -4.50
C ALA A 239 -0.34 -22.54 -5.67
N ILE A 240 -0.72 -21.41 -6.26
CA ILE A 240 -1.84 -21.32 -7.19
C ILE A 240 -1.41 -21.42 -8.65
N ILE A 241 -0.28 -20.82 -9.02
CA ILE A 241 0.19 -20.84 -10.42
C ILE A 241 0.95 -22.14 -10.71
N HIS A 242 1.83 -22.55 -9.79
CA HIS A 242 2.62 -23.76 -9.98
C HIS A 242 2.03 -25.02 -9.32
N GLY A 243 1.06 -24.89 -8.42
CA GLY A 243 0.51 -26.04 -7.70
C GLY A 243 1.53 -26.69 -6.76
N ASN A 244 2.48 -25.92 -6.23
CA ASN A 244 3.56 -26.42 -5.38
C ASN A 244 3.17 -26.37 -3.90
N GLN A 245 3.42 -27.47 -3.18
CA GLN A 245 3.17 -27.55 -1.73
C GLN A 245 3.93 -26.48 -0.95
N ASP A 246 5.15 -26.13 -1.38
CA ASP A 246 5.96 -25.06 -0.78
C ASP A 246 5.20 -23.72 -0.69
N GLY A 247 4.29 -23.42 -1.63
CA GLY A 247 3.47 -22.21 -1.57
C GLY A 247 2.43 -22.23 -0.44
N TYR A 248 1.81 -23.39 -0.20
CA TYR A 248 0.91 -23.61 0.93
C TYR A 248 1.69 -23.54 2.24
N ASP A 249 2.85 -24.20 2.28
CA ASP A 249 3.70 -24.24 3.46
C ASP A 249 4.24 -22.83 3.79
N THR A 250 4.62 -22.03 2.80
CA THR A 250 5.04 -20.62 2.99
C THR A 250 3.89 -19.78 3.50
N PHE A 251 2.68 -19.96 2.96
CA PHE A 251 1.50 -19.27 3.47
C PHE A 251 1.27 -19.60 4.95
N GLU A 252 1.25 -20.88 5.31
CA GLU A 252 0.99 -21.33 6.68
C GLU A 252 2.12 -20.99 7.66
N ASN A 253 3.37 -21.15 7.25
CA ASN A 253 4.52 -20.99 8.14
C ASN A 253 5.02 -19.57 8.22
N ASP A 254 4.87 -18.77 7.17
CA ASP A 254 5.47 -17.44 7.12
C ASP A 254 4.39 -16.35 7.10
N VAL A 255 3.34 -16.48 6.29
CA VAL A 255 2.26 -15.46 6.29
C VAL A 255 1.47 -15.53 7.61
N ILE A 256 0.97 -16.71 8.00
CA ILE A 256 0.15 -16.84 9.21
C ILE A 256 0.95 -16.58 10.48
N LYS A 257 2.19 -17.08 10.60
CA LYS A 257 2.98 -16.85 11.82
C LYS A 257 3.33 -15.37 12.03
N ASN A 258 3.56 -14.61 10.95
CA ASN A 258 3.91 -13.20 11.05
C ASN A 258 2.69 -12.27 11.19
N TYR A 259 1.57 -12.59 10.52
CA TYR A 259 0.43 -11.68 10.39
C TYR A 259 -0.90 -12.23 10.94
N SER A 260 -0.90 -13.43 11.52
CA SER A 260 -2.10 -14.19 11.90
C SER A 260 -2.96 -14.55 10.69
N TYR A 261 -4.07 -15.24 10.93
CA TYR A 261 -5.04 -15.67 9.93
C TYR A 261 -5.68 -14.49 9.17
N PRO A 262 -5.52 -14.42 7.84
CA PRO A 262 -6.18 -13.43 7.00
C PRO A 262 -7.63 -13.82 6.71
N ALA A 263 -8.50 -12.81 6.67
CA ALA A 263 -9.90 -12.94 6.33
C ALA A 263 -10.22 -12.24 5.01
N LEU A 264 -11.17 -12.81 4.26
CA LEU A 264 -11.79 -12.19 3.12
C LEU A 264 -13.06 -11.44 3.54
N GLY A 265 -13.38 -10.41 2.78
CA GLY A 265 -14.61 -9.68 2.96
C GLY A 265 -15.04 -8.86 1.76
N LEU A 266 -16.17 -8.19 1.94
CA LEU A 266 -16.75 -7.27 0.99
C LEU A 266 -16.78 -5.87 1.60
N LEU A 267 -16.71 -4.85 0.74
CA LEU A 267 -16.99 -3.49 1.16
C LEU A 267 -18.50 -3.29 1.25
N LEU A 268 -18.96 -2.72 2.35
CA LEU A 268 -20.33 -2.28 2.53
C LEU A 268 -20.31 -0.83 3.01
N THR A 269 -21.43 -0.14 2.88
CA THR A 269 -21.57 1.16 3.53
C THR A 269 -21.43 1.02 5.05
N LYS A 270 -20.75 2.01 5.65
CA LYS A 270 -20.71 2.16 7.10
C LYS A 270 -22.15 2.20 7.60
N GLU A 271 -22.43 1.43 8.65
CA GLU A 271 -23.64 1.67 9.42
C GLU A 271 -23.41 3.00 10.11
N ASN A 272 -24.34 3.93 9.97
CA ASN A 272 -24.45 4.95 10.99
C ASN A 272 -24.76 4.14 12.26
N ASP A 273 -23.91 4.25 13.28
CA ASP A 273 -24.33 3.91 14.63
C ASP A 273 -25.37 4.98 15.03
N GLU A 274 -26.55 4.93 14.41
CA GLU A 274 -27.75 5.64 14.86
C GLU A 274 -28.17 4.91 16.13
N ASN A 275 -27.60 5.36 17.24
CA ASN A 275 -28.23 5.27 18.56
C ASN A 275 -29.60 5.96 18.52
#